data_AF-A0A7R8VV76-F1
#
_entry.id   AF-A0A7R8VV76-F1
#
_cell.length_a   1.000
_cell.length_b   1.000
_cell.length_c   1.000
_cell.angle_alpha   90.00
_cell.angle_beta   90.00
_cell.angle_gamma   90.00
#
_symmetry.space_group_name_H-M   'P 1'
#
loop_
_entity.id
_entity.type
_entity.pdbx_description
1 polymer ?
#
loop_
_entity_poly.entity_id
_entity_poly.type
_entity_poly.pdbx_seq_one_letter_code
_entity_poly.pdbx_strand_id
1 'polypeptide(L)'
;MNSRVLVVTGSGNSASQYMGYMNVFFTAQKQNVTIDVCSLDQDLGLLQQGCDITGGLYLRVPQLQGLLQYLLWVFLPEPPIRNKLVLPPPVKVDYRAACFCHRELIDIGFVCSVCL
;
A
#
# COMPACT_ATOMS: atom_id res chain seq x y z
N MET A 1 10.22 -3.30 20.10
CA MET A 1 9.54 -4.26 19.20
C MET A 1 8.97 -3.46 18.04
N ASN A 2 9.33 -3.81 16.80
CA ASN A 2 8.87 -3.11 15.61
C ASN A 2 7.80 -3.97 14.93
N SER A 3 6.53 -3.68 15.22
CA SER A 3 5.40 -4.44 14.68
C SER A 3 5.23 -4.14 13.20
N ARG A 4 5.04 -5.17 12.38
CA ARG A 4 4.83 -5.04 10.94
C ARG A 4 3.77 -6.02 10.46
N VAL A 5 3.10 -5.64 9.38
CA VAL A 5 2.14 -6.49 8.69
C VAL A 5 2.62 -6.65 7.25
N LEU A 6 2.77 -7.90 6.80
CA LEU A 6 3.00 -8.21 5.40
C LEU A 6 1.71 -8.72 4.78
N VAL A 7 1.27 -8.05 3.71
CA VAL A 7 0.12 -8.45 2.90
C VAL A 7 0.62 -9.08 1.61
N VAL A 8 0.24 -10.33 1.36
CA VAL A 8 0.51 -11.00 0.08
C VAL A 8 -0.83 -11.17 -0.63
N THR A 9 -0.95 -10.62 -1.83
CA THR A 9 -2.20 -10.68 -2.61
C THR A 9 -1.94 -10.97 -4.07
N GLY A 10 -2.80 -11.80 -4.65
CA GLY A 10 -2.88 -12.01 -6.11
C GLY A 10 -4.22 -11.54 -6.69
N SER A 11 -5.07 -10.88 -5.89
CA SER A 11 -6.39 -10.44 -6.33
C SER A 11 -6.44 -8.92 -6.55
N GLY A 12 -7.17 -8.52 -7.60
CA GLY A 12 -7.25 -7.14 -8.08
C GLY A 12 -8.30 -6.24 -7.42
N ASN A 13 -9.29 -6.81 -6.74
CA ASN A 13 -10.51 -6.08 -6.46
C ASN A 13 -10.54 -5.51 -5.04
N SER A 14 -10.26 -4.21 -4.91
CA SER A 14 -10.26 -3.49 -3.62
C SER A 14 -11.08 -2.19 -3.62
N ALA A 15 -11.69 -1.81 -4.76
CA ALA A 15 -12.40 -0.54 -4.91
C ALA A 15 -13.64 -0.42 -4.00
N SER A 16 -14.37 -1.52 -3.77
CA SER A 16 -15.55 -1.52 -2.89
C SER A 16 -15.22 -1.31 -1.41
N GLN A 17 -13.97 -1.55 -1.01
CA GLN A 17 -13.52 -1.52 0.38
C GLN A 17 -12.62 -0.31 0.70
N TYR A 18 -12.57 0.68 -0.20
CA TYR A 18 -11.69 1.85 -0.10
C TYR A 18 -11.70 2.50 1.31
N MET A 19 -12.88 2.81 1.85
CA MET A 19 -12.98 3.45 3.18
C MET A 19 -12.44 2.58 4.30
N GLY A 20 -12.68 1.27 4.23
CA GLY A 20 -12.15 0.32 5.22
C GLY A 20 -10.63 0.31 5.21
N TYR A 21 -10.03 0.19 4.02
CA TYR A 21 -8.57 0.21 3.87
C TYR A 21 -7.95 1.51 4.35
N MET A 22 -8.49 2.67 3.96
CA MET A 22 -7.95 3.97 4.38
C MET A 22 -7.98 4.13 5.90
N ASN A 23 -9.08 3.75 6.56
CA ASN A 23 -9.18 3.79 8.02
C ASN A 23 -8.12 2.89 8.68
N VAL A 24 -7.89 1.69 8.12
CA VAL A 24 -6.85 0.77 8.61
C VAL A 24 -5.46 1.37 8.41
N PHE A 25 -5.15 1.98 7.27
CA PHE A 25 -3.84 2.60 7.02
C PHE A 25 -3.54 3.75 7.96
N PHE A 26 -4.50 4.66 8.18
CA PHE A 26 -4.33 5.74 9.16
C PHE A 26 -4.23 5.24 10.59
N THR A 27 -4.94 4.16 10.92
CA THR A 27 -4.85 3.54 12.24
C THR A 27 -3.48 2.88 12.43
N ALA A 28 -3.00 2.14 11.44
CA ALA A 28 -1.68 1.52 11.46
C ALA A 28 -0.56 2.55 11.57
N GLN A 29 -0.66 3.67 10.84
CA GLN A 29 0.26 4.80 10.95
C GLN A 29 0.29 5.37 12.38
N LYS A 30 -0.88 5.60 13.00
CA LYS A 30 -0.95 6.09 14.40
C LYS A 30 -0.37 5.09 15.40
N GLN A 31 -0.48 3.79 15.13
CA GLN A 31 0.06 2.72 15.96
C GLN A 31 1.54 2.41 15.65
N ASN A 32 2.17 3.16 14.74
CA ASN A 32 3.53 2.89 14.25
C ASN A 32 3.72 1.45 13.74
N VAL A 33 2.69 0.90 13.09
CA VAL A 33 2.75 -0.42 12.45
C VAL A 33 2.95 -0.22 10.95
N THR A 34 4.07 -0.72 10.45
CA THR A 34 4.41 -0.66 9.02
C THR A 34 3.64 -1.71 8.24
N ILE A 35 3.08 -1.35 7.08
CA ILE A 35 2.37 -2.27 6.19
C ILE A 35 3.16 -2.44 4.90
N ASP A 36 3.67 -3.65 4.71
CA ASP A 36 4.34 -4.05 3.48
C ASP A 36 3.38 -4.86 2.60
N VAL A 37 3.46 -4.68 1.29
CA VAL A 37 2.58 -5.35 0.32
C VAL A 37 3.41 -5.99 -0.77
N CYS A 38 3.17 -7.29 -0.96
CA CYS A 38 3.67 -8.08 -2.07
C CYS A 38 2.51 -8.43 -3.00
N SER A 39 2.47 -7.84 -4.18
CA SER A 39 1.48 -8.16 -5.21
C SER A 39 2.02 -9.18 -6.19
N LEU A 40 1.26 -10.24 -6.46
CA LEU A 40 1.68 -11.36 -7.30
C LEU A 40 1.42 -11.14 -8.79
N ASP A 41 0.48 -10.28 -9.17
CA ASP A 41 0.00 -10.19 -10.56
C ASP A 41 -0.34 -8.75 -10.96
N GLN A 42 -1.12 -8.04 -10.15
CA GLN A 42 -1.70 -6.74 -10.52
C GLN A 42 -1.12 -5.57 -9.73
N ASP A 43 -1.04 -4.41 -10.35
CA ASP A 43 -0.74 -3.16 -9.63
C ASP A 43 -1.98 -2.70 -8.85
N LEU A 44 -1.80 -2.45 -7.56
CA LEU A 44 -2.87 -2.15 -6.61
C LEU A 44 -2.67 -0.75 -6.03
N GLY A 45 -3.19 0.26 -6.73
CA GLY A 45 -2.98 1.67 -6.37
C GLY A 45 -3.37 2.00 -4.91
N LEU A 46 -4.48 1.44 -4.42
CA LEU A 46 -4.91 1.64 -3.03
C LEU A 46 -3.91 1.08 -2.00
N LEU A 47 -3.34 -0.10 -2.27
CA LEU A 47 -2.34 -0.69 -1.38
C LEU A 47 -1.00 0.03 -1.48
N GLN A 48 -0.65 0.57 -2.64
CA GLN A 48 0.50 1.45 -2.81
C GLN A 48 0.38 2.70 -1.92
N GLN A 49 -0.80 3.33 -1.89
CA GLN A 49 -1.10 4.43 -0.96
C GLN A 49 -0.95 3.99 0.50
N GLY A 50 -1.46 2.81 0.86
CA GLY A 50 -1.33 2.28 2.22
C GLY A 50 0.11 2.06 2.66
N CYS A 51 0.97 1.54 1.78
CA CYS A 51 2.40 1.42 2.03
C CYS A 51 3.06 2.78 2.23
N ASP A 52 2.75 3.76 1.37
CA ASP A 52 3.34 5.11 1.46
C ASP A 52 2.93 5.83 2.77
N ILE A 53 1.64 5.76 3.14
CA ILE A 53 1.11 6.34 4.40
C ILE A 53 1.80 5.73 5.64
N THR A 54 2.04 4.42 5.63
CA THR A 54 2.64 3.70 6.77
C THR A 54 4.17 3.65 6.72
N GLY A 55 4.80 4.14 5.65
CA GLY A 55 6.25 4.02 5.43
C GLY A 55 6.74 2.59 5.16
N GLY A 56 5.85 1.74 4.66
CA GLY A 56 6.15 0.37 4.26
C GLY A 56 6.62 0.24 2.81
N LEU A 57 6.83 -1.00 2.36
CA LEU A 57 7.27 -1.33 1.01
C LEU A 57 6.15 -1.94 0.19
N TYR A 58 5.98 -1.44 -1.03
CA TYR A 58 5.17 -2.08 -2.06
C TYR A 58 6.06 -2.70 -3.12
N LEU A 59 5.86 -3.98 -3.43
CA LEU A 59 6.52 -4.65 -4.54
C LEU A 59 5.52 -5.48 -5.34
N ARG A 60 5.46 -5.24 -6.65
CA ARG A 60 4.87 -6.19 -7.59
C ARG A 60 5.94 -7.18 -8.02
N VAL A 61 5.67 -8.46 -7.82
CA VAL A 61 6.61 -9.54 -8.15
C VAL A 61 6.67 -9.68 -9.68
N PRO A 62 7.83 -9.43 -10.31
CA PRO A 62 7.96 -9.53 -11.76
C PRO A 62 7.95 -10.99 -12.24
N GLN A 63 8.45 -11.92 -11.41
CA GLN A 63 8.51 -13.35 -11.72
C GLN A 63 8.20 -14.19 -10.48
N LEU A 64 7.11 -14.95 -10.54
CA LEU A 64 6.61 -15.78 -9.44
C LEU A 64 7.61 -16.85 -8.97
N GLN A 65 8.44 -17.37 -9.87
CA GLN A 65 9.48 -18.35 -9.54
C GLN A 65 10.50 -17.79 -8.54
N GLY A 66 10.70 -16.46 -8.52
CA GLY A 66 11.57 -15.76 -7.58
C GLY A 66 10.88 -15.28 -6.30
N LEU A 67 9.61 -15.64 -6.05
CA LEU A 67 8.84 -15.11 -4.92
C LEU A 67 9.57 -15.27 -3.57
N LEU A 68 10.16 -16.43 -3.33
CA LEU A 68 10.91 -16.69 -2.09
C LEU A 68 12.09 -15.73 -1.92
N GLN A 69 12.80 -15.44 -3.01
CA GLN A 69 13.92 -14.49 -2.97
C GLN A 69 13.44 -13.09 -2.60
N TYR A 70 12.32 -12.62 -3.16
CA TYR A 70 11.75 -11.32 -2.80
C TYR A 70 11.29 -11.28 -1.34
N LEU A 71 10.63 -12.34 -0.84
CA LEU A 71 10.21 -12.43 0.56
C LEU A 71 11.41 -12.36 1.52
N LEU A 72 12.49 -13.07 1.21
CA LEU A 72 13.68 -13.11 2.07
C LEU A 72 14.53 -11.83 2.01
N TRP A 73 14.69 -11.21 0.84
CA TRP A 73 15.60 -10.06 0.69
C TRP A 73 14.92 -8.71 0.87
N VAL A 74 13.65 -8.58 0.50
CA VAL A 74 12.93 -7.30 0.54
C VAL A 74 12.10 -7.17 1.80
N PHE A 75 11.36 -8.22 2.18
CA PHE A 75 10.35 -8.13 3.25
C PHE A 75 10.82 -8.61 4.63
N LEU A 76 11.83 -9.50 4.68
CA LEU A 76 12.42 -9.98 5.93
C LEU A 76 13.18 -8.89 6.71
N PRO A 77 14.02 -8.03 6.09
CA PRO A 77 14.81 -7.04 6.82
C PRO A 77 13.94 -6.07 7.61
N GLU A 78 14.38 -5.74 8.82
CA GLU A 78 13.68 -4.78 9.66
C GLU A 78 13.76 -3.35 9.09
N PRO A 79 12.77 -2.48 9.36
CA PRO A 79 12.75 -1.09 8.89
C PRO A 79 14.08 -0.32 9.04
N PRO A 80 14.80 -0.35 10.18
CA PRO A 80 16.06 0.39 10.31
C PRO A 80 17.20 -0.14 9.43
N ILE A 81 17.15 -1.41 9.01
CA ILE A 81 18.17 -2.04 8.16
C ILE A 81 17.90 -1.76 6.68
N ARG A 82 16.65 -1.50 6.30
CA ARG A 82 16.23 -1.22 4.92
C ARG A 82 16.98 -0.03 4.30
N ASN A 83 17.24 1.02 5.08
CA ASN A 83 17.99 2.19 4.62
C ASN A 83 19.45 1.89 4.25
N LYS A 84 19.99 0.74 4.66
CA LYS A 84 21.34 0.28 4.33
C LYS A 84 21.36 -0.70 3.15
N LEU A 85 20.19 -1.13 2.69
CA LEU A 85 20.03 -2.08 1.59
C LEU A 85 19.66 -1.32 0.31
N VAL A 86 20.14 -1.83 -0.83
CA VAL A 86 19.70 -1.35 -2.14
C VAL A 86 18.37 -2.02 -2.44
N LEU A 87 17.28 -1.34 -2.10
CA LEU A 87 15.92 -1.80 -2.37
C LEU A 87 15.42 -1.26 -3.72
N PRO A 88 14.40 -1.92 -4.32
CA PRO A 88 13.74 -1.39 -5.50
C PRO A 88 13.25 0.05 -5.26
N PRO A 89 13.34 0.93 -6.28
CA PRO A 89 12.91 2.31 -6.14
C PRO A 89 11.41 2.37 -5.82
N PRO A 90 10.97 3.35 -5.01
CA PRO A 90 9.56 3.54 -4.72
C PRO A 90 8.79 3.82 -6.01
N VAL A 91 7.62 3.19 -6.15
CA VAL A 91 6.72 3.40 -7.29
C VAL A 91 5.95 4.70 -7.07
N LYS A 92 5.77 5.48 -8.13
CA LYS A 92 4.96 6.72 -8.06
C LYS A 92 3.51 6.34 -7.76
N VAL A 93 3.04 6.74 -6.58
CA VAL A 93 1.67 6.50 -6.13
C VAL A 93 0.73 7.57 -6.70
N ASP A 94 -0.40 7.13 -7.24
CA ASP A 94 -1.49 8.02 -7.67
C ASP A 94 -2.38 8.35 -6.46
N TYR A 95 -2.46 9.64 -6.10
CA TYR A 95 -3.21 10.15 -4.94
C TYR A 95 -4.55 10.79 -5.31
N ARG A 96 -5.03 10.61 -6.54
CA ARG A 96 -6.35 11.13 -6.95
C ARG A 96 -7.45 10.64 -6.02
N ALA A 97 -8.35 11.54 -5.65
CA ALA A 97 -9.48 11.21 -4.79
C ALA A 97 -10.55 10.49 -5.60
N ALA A 98 -11.23 9.52 -4.98
CA ALA A 98 -12.43 8.93 -5.55
C ALA A 98 -13.66 9.75 -5.15
N CYS A 99 -14.50 10.14 -6.12
CA CYS A 99 -15.78 10.79 -5.87
C CYS A 99 -16.70 9.86 -5.06
N PHE A 100 -17.33 10.36 -3.99
CA PHE A 100 -18.25 9.52 -3.19
C PHE A 100 -19.51 9.11 -3.99
N CYS A 101 -20.00 9.97 -4.89
CA CYS A 101 -21.19 9.70 -5.71
C CYS A 101 -20.96 8.62 -6.76
N HIS A 102 -19.85 8.67 -7.49
CA HIS A 102 -19.60 7.82 -8.66
C HIS A 102 -18.51 6.76 -8.45
N ARG A 103 -17.73 6.86 -7.37
CA ARG A 103 -16.57 5.99 -7.05
C ARG A 103 -15.47 5.99 -8.13
N GLU A 104 -15.43 7.04 -8.93
CA GLU A 104 -14.39 7.27 -9.94
C GLU A 104 -13.33 8.22 -9.42
N LEU A 105 -12.10 8.04 -9.89
CA LEU A 105 -10.98 8.94 -9.59
C LEU A 105 -11.18 10.27 -10.32
N ILE A 106 -11.11 11.36 -9.57
CA ILE A 106 -11.30 12.73 -10.08
C ILE A 106 -10.09 13.60 -9.73
N ASP A 107 -9.73 14.51 -10.65
CA ASP A 107 -8.70 15.52 -10.43
C ASP A 107 -9.25 16.79 -9.75
N ILE A 108 -10.54 17.08 -9.98
CA ILE A 108 -11.25 18.23 -9.41
C ILE A 108 -12.49 17.71 -8.69
N GLY A 109 -12.59 17.97 -7.39
CA GLY A 109 -13.72 17.59 -6.56
C GLY A 109 -14.32 18.77 -5.81
N PHE A 110 -15.60 18.64 -5.45
CA PHE A 110 -16.32 19.59 -4.60
C PHE A 110 -16.57 18.96 -3.24
N VAL A 111 -16.49 19.77 -2.18
CA VAL A 111 -16.76 19.34 -0.81
C VAL A 111 -18.25 19.51 -0.52
N CYS A 112 -18.90 18.47 0.03
CA CYS A 112 -20.29 18.54 0.42
C CYS A 112 -20.43 19.19 1.79
N SER A 113 -20.99 20.41 1.84
CA SER A 113 -21.17 21.21 3.06
C SER A 113 -22.00 20.58 4.18
N VAL A 114 -22.53 19.37 3.97
CA VAL A 114 -23.32 18.60 4.95
C VAL A 114 -22.52 17.41 5.50
N CYS A 115 -21.79 16.70 4.64
CA CYS A 115 -21.08 15.48 5.02
C CYS A 115 -19.62 15.73 5.41
N LEU A 116 -19.07 16.88 4.99
CA LEU A 116 -17.78 17.40 5.43
C LEU A 116 -17.73 18.92 5.29
#